data_AF-A0A4Y3TSS7-F1
#
_entry.id   AF-A0A4Y3TSS7-F1
#
_cell.length_a   1.000
_cell.length_b   1.000
_cell.length_c   1.000
_cell.angle_alpha   90.00
_cell.angle_beta   90.00
_cell.angle_gamma   90.00
#
_symmetry.space_group_name_H-M   'P 1'
#
loop_
_entity.id
_entity.type
_entity.pdbx_description
1 polymer ?
#
loop_
_entity_poly.entity_id
_entity_poly.type
_entity_poly.pdbx_seq_one_letter_code
_entity_poly.pdbx_strand_id
1 'polypeptide(L)'
;MTERQGVDLATRKTLVAHLWSHSDGLKSFRAALKEHGLTMREGDRKDTRPGAHIIEDENGTLIGSFTRLTKVRMADFRKLLAEENTPRQKPALIRRPKRSKLQQDLYRKRVADVDRPVRSPQAAPHTGPIIRTVEEARLRCLLLNALQDRQAILDQQAPAMKQPLPDREVILTQWRKDLRPYEKRLRNAYDHYRSAKKASEAAKESIWQRLSGKHRCLQKQFDQTALDFWEVLRFAIQGLLFVVGLRSLPPDPIRPIVTERNRPRLERIKTKYDAEFVALANSQKREEWLNRQFEAQNRARQRQIYDWNEKHRLAKEQARRDMSLFRSLLNSKPFSPERTNLTKLSSQIPLENEVLQALQKPIRSRSKPPFGRLNNVAFGGVNGLSAFNVVDGESG
;
A
#
# COMPACT_ATOMS: atom_id res chain seq x y z
N MET A 1 -22.40 57.40 -12.72
CA MET A 1 -22.74 57.06 -14.12
C MET A 1 -21.71 57.75 -14.98
N THR A 2 -20.67 57.01 -15.39
CA THR A 2 -19.57 57.54 -16.21
C THR A 2 -19.27 56.50 -17.29
N GLU A 3 -20.12 56.50 -18.31
CA GLU A 3 -19.71 56.07 -19.65
C GLU A 3 -18.66 57.06 -20.14
N ARG A 4 -17.47 56.56 -20.51
CA ARG A 4 -16.52 57.15 -21.48
C ARG A 4 -15.19 56.40 -21.41
N GLN A 5 -15.16 55.28 -22.11
CA GLN A 5 -14.13 54.84 -23.05
C GLN A 5 -14.75 53.62 -23.73
N GLY A 6 -14.81 53.59 -25.07
CA GLY A 6 -15.52 52.62 -25.91
C GLY A 6 -14.94 51.20 -25.86
N VAL A 7 -14.85 50.66 -24.64
CA VAL A 7 -14.35 49.35 -24.32
C VAL A 7 -15.46 48.66 -23.56
N ASP A 8 -16.09 47.69 -24.19
CA ASP A 8 -17.09 46.85 -23.53
C ASP A 8 -16.40 45.98 -22.46
N LEU A 9 -16.38 46.52 -21.24
CA LEU A 9 -15.79 45.88 -20.07
C LEU A 9 -16.50 44.56 -19.76
N ALA A 10 -17.79 44.42 -20.07
CA ALA A 10 -18.52 43.18 -19.83
C ALA A 10 -18.04 42.10 -20.79
N THR A 11 -17.92 42.42 -22.08
CA THR A 11 -17.39 41.50 -23.10
C THR A 11 -15.95 41.08 -22.81
N ARG A 12 -15.11 41.99 -22.33
CA ARG A 12 -13.73 41.64 -21.95
C ARG A 12 -13.66 40.74 -20.71
N LYS A 13 -14.54 40.93 -19.73
CA LYS A 13 -14.62 40.03 -18.55
C LYS A 13 -15.06 38.61 -18.94
N THR A 14 -16.02 38.48 -19.85
CA THR A 14 -16.45 37.17 -20.37
C THR A 14 -15.35 36.50 -21.18
N LEU A 15 -14.62 37.26 -21.99
CA LEU A 15 -13.47 36.77 -22.75
C LEU A 15 -12.38 36.21 -21.81
N VAL A 16 -12.01 36.93 -20.76
CA VAL A 16 -11.03 36.47 -19.77
C VAL A 16 -11.45 35.14 -19.11
N ALA A 17 -12.73 35.00 -18.74
CA ALA A 17 -13.24 33.75 -18.16
C ALA A 17 -13.20 32.59 -19.18
N HIS A 18 -13.51 32.88 -20.45
CA HIS A 18 -13.46 31.91 -21.54
C HIS A 18 -12.02 31.46 -21.86
N LEU A 19 -11.06 32.39 -21.87
CA LEU A 19 -9.65 32.04 -22.08
C LEU A 19 -9.13 31.14 -20.96
N TRP A 20 -9.57 31.38 -19.72
CA TRP A 20 -9.18 30.53 -18.59
C TRP A 20 -9.71 29.11 -18.75
N SER A 21 -10.97 28.92 -19.17
CA SER A 21 -11.53 27.56 -19.32
C SER A 21 -10.87 26.74 -20.43
N HIS A 22 -10.21 27.39 -21.40
CA HIS A 22 -9.50 26.75 -22.51
C HIS A 22 -7.98 26.65 -22.29
N SER A 23 -7.47 27.07 -21.13
CA SER A 23 -6.04 27.09 -20.84
C SER A 23 -5.64 25.95 -19.91
N ASP A 24 -4.65 25.16 -20.31
CA ASP A 24 -4.07 24.07 -19.48
C ASP A 24 -3.13 24.55 -18.36
N GLY A 25 -3.34 25.76 -17.85
CA GLY A 25 -2.56 26.35 -16.76
C GLY A 25 -2.26 27.83 -16.91
N LEU A 26 -1.54 28.38 -15.93
CA LEU A 26 -1.32 29.83 -15.83
C LEU A 26 -0.44 30.38 -16.97
N LYS A 27 0.51 29.57 -17.47
CA LYS A 27 1.43 29.96 -18.55
C LYS A 27 0.73 30.04 -19.91
N SER A 28 -0.10 29.06 -20.27
CA SER A 28 -0.91 29.09 -21.49
C SER A 28 -1.94 30.23 -21.42
N PHE A 29 -2.52 30.44 -20.24
CA PHE A 29 -3.43 31.55 -20.02
C PHE A 29 -2.76 32.93 -20.20
N ARG A 30 -1.55 33.15 -19.68
CA ARG A 30 -0.80 34.40 -19.93
C ARG A 30 -0.49 34.62 -21.41
N ALA A 31 -0.18 33.55 -22.15
CA ALA A 31 0.05 33.64 -23.59
C ALA A 31 -1.24 34.01 -24.34
N ALA A 32 -2.36 33.37 -24.01
CA ALA A 32 -3.66 33.67 -24.59
C ALA A 32 -4.12 35.10 -24.26
N LEU A 33 -3.89 35.58 -23.03
CA LEU A 33 -4.17 36.99 -22.69
C LEU A 33 -3.38 37.94 -23.60
N LYS A 34 -2.08 37.66 -23.82
CA LYS A 34 -1.21 38.49 -24.66
C LYS A 34 -1.67 38.55 -26.12
N GLU A 35 -2.21 37.45 -26.65
CA GLU A 35 -2.78 37.41 -28.02
C GLU A 35 -4.02 38.30 -28.15
N HIS A 36 -4.74 38.54 -27.05
CA HIS A 36 -5.92 39.39 -27.01
C HIS A 36 -5.66 40.81 -26.47
N GLY A 37 -4.39 41.24 -26.42
CA GLY A 37 -4.01 42.58 -25.94
C GLY A 37 -4.22 42.79 -24.44
N LEU A 38 -4.26 41.70 -23.66
CA LEU A 38 -4.43 41.75 -22.21
C LEU A 38 -3.14 41.29 -21.52
N THR A 39 -2.83 41.92 -20.39
CA THR A 39 -1.68 41.53 -19.59
C THR A 39 -2.10 41.27 -18.15
N MET A 40 -1.46 40.27 -17.52
CA MET A 40 -1.67 39.94 -16.12
C MET A 40 -0.42 40.34 -15.34
N ARG A 41 -0.55 41.30 -14.42
CA ARG A 41 0.53 41.77 -13.56
C ARG A 41 0.20 41.59 -12.07
N GLU A 42 1.24 41.58 -11.25
CA GLU A 42 1.07 41.66 -9.81
C GLU A 42 0.53 43.06 -9.46
N GLY A 43 -0.57 43.09 -8.68
CA GLY A 43 -1.17 44.35 -8.28
C GLY A 43 -0.25 45.13 -7.33
N ASP A 44 -0.16 46.45 -7.54
CA ASP A 44 0.75 47.30 -6.78
C ASP A 44 0.22 47.62 -5.36
N ARG A 45 1.10 47.37 -4.38
CA ARG A 45 1.22 47.85 -2.98
C ARG A 45 0.01 48.06 -2.05
N LYS A 46 0.22 47.50 -0.84
CA LYS A 46 -0.06 48.07 0.50
C LYS A 46 -1.49 48.56 0.80
N ASP A 47 -2.46 47.64 0.93
CA ASP A 47 -3.41 47.68 2.07
C ASP A 47 -4.60 46.72 2.01
N THR A 48 -4.78 45.86 0.98
CA THR A 48 -5.98 44.99 1.03
C THR A 48 -5.91 43.55 0.53
N ARG A 49 -4.78 43.03 0.05
CA ARG A 49 -4.44 41.58 -0.03
C ARG A 49 -3.10 41.38 -0.76
N PRO A 50 -2.00 40.97 -0.10
CA PRO A 50 -0.78 40.58 -0.81
C PRO A 50 -1.05 39.35 -1.71
N GLY A 51 -0.59 39.41 -2.97
CA GLY A 51 -0.66 38.32 -3.95
C GLY A 51 -1.83 38.33 -4.95
N ALA A 52 -2.64 39.39 -4.99
CA ALA A 52 -3.68 39.52 -6.00
C ALA A 52 -3.08 39.92 -7.36
N HIS A 53 -3.37 39.13 -8.39
CA HIS A 53 -2.97 39.44 -9.77
C HIS A 53 -4.11 40.14 -10.49
N ILE A 54 -3.76 41.20 -11.22
CA ILE A 54 -4.65 42.11 -11.90
C ILE A 54 -4.51 41.90 -13.41
N ILE A 55 -5.63 41.94 -14.12
CA ILE A 55 -5.68 41.91 -15.58
C ILE A 55 -6.00 43.31 -16.09
N GLU A 56 -5.14 43.79 -16.98
CA GLU A 56 -5.22 45.12 -17.60
C GLU A 56 -5.18 44.99 -19.11
N ASP A 57 -5.78 45.98 -19.78
CA ASP A 57 -5.67 46.17 -21.21
C ASP A 57 -4.31 46.79 -21.59
N GLU A 58 -3.97 46.77 -22.88
CA GLU A 58 -2.80 47.47 -23.46
C GLU A 58 -2.72 48.96 -23.05
N ASN A 59 -3.88 49.60 -22.85
CA ASN A 59 -3.98 51.00 -22.42
C ASN A 59 -3.81 51.21 -20.91
N GLY A 60 -3.53 50.15 -20.13
CA GLY A 60 -3.43 50.20 -18.67
C GLY A 60 -4.78 50.23 -17.94
N THR A 61 -5.89 50.06 -18.66
CA THR A 61 -7.23 50.05 -18.05
C THR A 61 -7.48 48.76 -17.27
N LEU A 62 -7.83 48.90 -16.00
CA LEU A 62 -8.14 47.80 -15.09
C LEU A 62 -9.42 47.05 -15.50
N ILE A 63 -9.28 45.77 -15.86
CA ILE A 63 -10.42 44.90 -16.17
C ILE A 63 -10.94 44.21 -14.90
N GLY A 64 -10.02 43.75 -14.04
CA GLY A 64 -10.33 43.15 -12.75
C GLY A 64 -9.23 42.21 -12.24
N SER A 65 -9.46 41.59 -11.08
CA SER A 65 -8.52 40.62 -10.53
C SER A 65 -8.76 39.21 -11.06
N PHE A 66 -7.69 38.47 -11.31
CA PHE A 66 -7.72 37.10 -11.84
C PHE A 66 -8.71 36.23 -11.05
N THR A 67 -8.55 36.13 -9.74
CA THR A 67 -9.38 35.26 -8.88
C THR A 67 -10.86 35.65 -8.87
N ARG A 68 -11.21 36.90 -9.16
CA ARG A 68 -12.61 37.34 -9.26
C ARG A 68 -13.20 37.00 -10.63
N LEU A 69 -12.42 37.17 -11.69
CA LEU A 69 -12.86 36.92 -13.06
C LEU A 69 -12.96 35.42 -13.37
N THR A 70 -12.03 34.61 -12.89
CA THR A 70 -11.99 33.16 -13.13
C THR A 70 -12.69 32.34 -12.05
N LYS A 71 -13.13 32.99 -10.96
CA LYS A 71 -13.69 32.35 -9.75
C LYS A 71 -12.79 31.29 -9.10
N VAL A 72 -11.49 31.29 -9.43
CA VAL A 72 -10.50 30.39 -8.80
C VAL A 72 -10.24 30.84 -7.36
N ARG A 73 -10.23 29.88 -6.42
CA ARG A 73 -9.92 30.16 -5.01
C ARG A 73 -8.47 30.63 -4.88
N MET A 74 -8.25 31.59 -3.98
CA MET A 74 -6.92 32.19 -3.77
C MET A 74 -5.84 31.15 -3.39
N ALA A 75 -6.21 30.09 -2.66
CA ALA A 75 -5.27 29.03 -2.29
C ALA A 75 -4.79 28.22 -3.51
N ASP A 76 -5.69 27.91 -4.44
CA ASP A 76 -5.36 27.17 -5.67
C ASP A 76 -4.56 28.05 -6.63
N PHE A 77 -4.90 29.33 -6.70
CA PHE A 77 -4.12 30.30 -7.47
C PHE A 77 -2.66 30.42 -6.96
N ARG A 78 -2.44 30.40 -5.64
CA ARG A 78 -1.08 30.38 -5.07
C ARG A 78 -0.29 29.12 -5.44
N LYS A 79 -0.96 27.95 -5.55
CA LYS A 79 -0.32 26.72 -6.03
C LYS A 79 0.09 26.84 -7.49
N LEU A 80 -0.78 27.40 -8.34
CA LEU A 80 -0.47 27.63 -9.76
C LEU A 80 0.71 28.59 -9.95
N LEU A 81 0.80 29.64 -9.12
CA LEU A 81 1.96 30.54 -9.12
C LEU A 81 3.24 29.85 -8.63
N ALA A 82 3.15 28.97 -7.65
CA ALA A 82 4.30 28.19 -7.18
C ALA A 82 4.77 27.21 -8.26
N GLU A 83 3.84 26.52 -8.94
CA GLU A 83 4.14 25.61 -10.05
C GLU A 83 4.77 26.34 -11.25
N GLU A 84 4.28 27.53 -11.61
CA GLU A 84 4.86 28.36 -12.67
C GLU A 84 6.31 28.80 -12.36
N ASN A 85 6.60 29.11 -11.08
CA ASN A 85 7.92 29.56 -10.64
C ASN A 85 8.91 28.42 -10.33
N THR A 86 8.46 27.16 -10.34
CA THR A 86 9.41 26.05 -10.29
C THR A 86 10.16 25.96 -11.62
N PRO A 87 11.50 26.08 -11.65
CA PRO A 87 12.24 25.76 -12.86
C PRO A 87 11.95 24.30 -13.17
N ARG A 88 11.36 24.03 -14.36
CA ARG A 88 11.22 22.66 -14.89
C ARG A 88 12.57 21.98 -14.66
N GLN A 89 12.61 21.01 -13.75
CA GLN A 89 13.78 20.18 -13.57
C GLN A 89 14.10 19.60 -14.94
N LYS A 90 15.19 20.07 -15.54
CA LYS A 90 15.77 19.40 -16.71
C LYS A 90 15.89 17.93 -16.31
N PRO A 91 15.37 16.97 -17.10
CA PRO A 91 15.51 15.57 -16.76
C PRO A 91 16.99 15.31 -16.47
N ALA A 92 17.27 14.78 -15.29
CA ALA A 92 18.64 14.58 -14.83
C ALA A 92 19.40 13.82 -15.94
N LEU A 93 20.32 14.51 -16.60
CA LEU A 93 21.32 13.87 -17.44
C LEU A 93 22.03 12.90 -16.51
N ILE A 94 21.73 11.61 -16.67
CA ILE A 94 22.36 10.51 -15.97
C ILE A 94 23.86 10.67 -16.21
N ARG A 95 24.58 11.28 -15.25
CA ARG A 95 26.03 11.36 -15.29
C ARG A 95 26.52 9.93 -15.16
N ARG A 96 26.90 9.34 -16.29
CA ARG A 96 27.55 8.03 -16.30
C ARG A 96 28.76 8.10 -15.36
N PRO A 97 28.93 7.14 -14.45
CA PRO A 97 30.10 7.11 -13.58
C PRO A 97 31.37 7.07 -14.44
N LYS A 98 32.38 7.86 -14.07
CA LYS A 98 33.69 7.85 -14.72
C LYS A 98 34.23 6.41 -14.66
N ARG A 99 34.38 5.76 -15.82
CA ARG A 99 35.00 4.43 -15.95
C ARG A 99 36.38 4.46 -15.31
N SER A 100 36.71 3.43 -14.53
CA SER A 100 38.05 3.28 -13.95
C SER A 100 39.10 3.14 -15.06
N LYS A 101 40.36 3.53 -14.79
CA LYS A 101 41.46 3.39 -15.76
C LYS A 101 41.56 1.96 -16.32
N LEU A 102 41.37 0.96 -15.47
CA LEU A 102 41.32 -0.45 -15.85
C LEU A 102 40.23 -0.77 -16.88
N GLN A 103 39.04 -0.18 -16.76
CA GLN A 103 37.97 -0.36 -17.74
C GLN A 103 38.24 0.38 -19.06
N GLN A 104 38.93 1.52 -19.02
CA GLN A 104 39.38 2.22 -20.23
C GLN A 104 40.46 1.43 -20.97
N ASP A 105 41.39 0.82 -20.24
CA ASP A 105 42.44 -0.01 -20.84
C ASP A 105 41.88 -1.31 -21.43
N LEU A 106 40.91 -1.95 -20.76
CA LEU A 106 40.20 -3.10 -21.32
C LEU A 106 39.34 -2.75 -22.54
N TYR A 107 38.83 -1.53 -22.62
CA TYR A 107 38.12 -1.04 -23.79
C TYR A 107 39.09 -0.75 -24.94
N ARG A 108 40.24 -0.13 -24.66
CA ARG A 108 41.31 0.10 -25.66
C ARG A 108 41.87 -1.21 -26.22
N LYS A 109 42.10 -2.22 -25.37
CA LYS A 109 42.52 -3.56 -25.82
C LYS A 109 41.49 -4.21 -26.74
N ARG A 110 40.20 -4.08 -26.43
CA ARG A 110 39.13 -4.62 -27.27
C ARG A 110 39.01 -3.93 -28.63
N VAL A 111 39.24 -2.63 -28.71
CA VAL A 111 39.21 -1.90 -29.98
C VAL A 111 40.47 -2.22 -30.81
N ALA A 112 41.63 -2.34 -30.18
CA ALA A 112 42.87 -2.73 -30.86
C ALA A 112 42.84 -4.16 -31.46
N ASP A 113 42.09 -5.08 -30.83
CA ASP A 113 41.88 -6.43 -31.37
C ASP A 113 40.91 -6.47 -32.58
N VAL A 114 40.09 -5.44 -32.78
CA VAL A 114 39.11 -5.36 -33.89
C VAL A 114 39.77 -4.86 -35.19
N ASP A 115 40.82 -4.05 -35.11
CA ASP A 115 41.53 -3.50 -36.28
C ASP A 115 42.67 -4.41 -36.80
N ARG A 116 42.83 -5.62 -36.23
CA ARG A 116 43.80 -6.60 -36.73
C ARG A 116 43.18 -7.38 -37.89
N PRO A 117 43.70 -7.30 -39.13
CA PRO A 117 43.16 -8.09 -40.23
C PRO A 117 43.27 -9.58 -39.89
N VAL A 118 42.12 -10.24 -40.01
CA VAL A 118 41.85 -11.63 -39.65
C VAL A 118 42.85 -12.56 -40.35
N ARG A 119 43.77 -13.15 -39.59
CA ARG A 119 44.37 -14.44 -39.96
C ARG A 119 43.28 -15.48 -39.71
N SER A 120 42.86 -16.16 -40.78
CA SER A 120 41.76 -17.13 -40.82
C SER A 120 41.71 -18.01 -39.56
N PRO A 121 40.60 -18.04 -38.79
CA PRO A 121 40.53 -18.86 -37.60
C PRO A 121 40.44 -20.34 -37.97
N GLN A 122 41.41 -21.12 -37.50
CA GLN A 122 41.22 -22.55 -37.30
C GLN A 122 40.00 -22.75 -36.39
N ALA A 123 39.11 -23.65 -36.81
CA ALA A 123 37.90 -23.98 -36.10
C ALA A 123 38.21 -24.57 -34.72
N ALA A 124 37.95 -23.81 -33.66
CA ALA A 124 37.77 -24.35 -32.32
C ALA A 124 36.30 -24.82 -32.17
N PRO A 125 36.05 -26.00 -31.59
CA PRO A 125 34.69 -26.53 -31.46
C PRO A 125 33.87 -25.71 -30.46
N HIS A 126 32.84 -25.04 -30.95
CA HIS A 126 31.87 -24.32 -30.13
C HIS A 126 30.98 -25.31 -29.38
N THR A 127 31.22 -25.49 -28.08
CA THR A 127 30.34 -26.24 -27.17
C THR A 127 29.18 -25.35 -26.74
N GLY A 128 28.35 -24.94 -27.69
CA GLY A 128 27.11 -24.20 -27.47
C GLY A 128 26.13 -24.50 -28.60
N PRO A 129 24.84 -24.77 -28.33
CA PRO A 129 23.87 -25.11 -29.37
C PRO A 129 23.63 -23.90 -30.28
N ILE A 130 24.22 -23.97 -31.48
CA ILE A 130 24.09 -23.03 -32.59
C ILE A 130 22.60 -22.84 -32.89
N ILE A 131 22.05 -21.65 -32.63
CA ILE A 131 20.69 -21.26 -33.07
C ILE A 131 20.77 -21.15 -34.59
N ARG A 132 20.14 -22.07 -35.32
CA ARG A 132 20.22 -22.09 -36.79
C ARG A 132 18.99 -21.50 -37.48
N THR A 133 17.87 -21.34 -36.78
CA THR A 133 16.62 -20.82 -37.37
C THR A 133 15.97 -19.72 -36.53
N VAL A 134 15.24 -18.80 -37.19
CA VAL A 134 14.47 -17.72 -36.55
C VAL A 134 13.39 -18.27 -35.60
N GLU A 135 12.78 -19.39 -35.97
CA GLU A 135 11.77 -20.07 -35.16
C GLU A 135 12.35 -20.62 -33.86
N GLU A 136 13.57 -21.17 -33.91
CA GLU A 136 14.26 -21.65 -32.72
C GLU A 136 14.64 -20.48 -31.77
N ALA A 137 15.04 -19.34 -32.33
CA ALA A 137 15.28 -18.13 -31.55
C ALA A 137 14.00 -17.64 -30.85
N ARG A 138 12.86 -17.67 -31.55
CA ARG A 138 11.54 -17.31 -31.00
C ARG A 138 11.13 -18.24 -29.86
N LEU A 139 11.24 -19.56 -30.05
CA LEU A 139 10.95 -20.55 -29.00
C LEU A 139 11.86 -20.36 -27.78
N ARG A 140 13.16 -20.10 -27.97
CA ARG A 140 14.07 -19.80 -26.87
C ARG A 140 13.67 -18.54 -26.10
N CYS A 141 13.29 -17.46 -26.79
CA CYS A 141 12.82 -16.25 -26.13
C CYS A 141 11.55 -16.50 -25.32
N LEU A 142 10.58 -17.25 -25.87
CA LEU A 142 9.36 -17.63 -25.17
C LEU A 142 9.65 -18.43 -23.89
N LEU A 143 10.55 -19.42 -23.97
CA LEU A 143 10.93 -20.24 -22.81
C LEU A 143 11.67 -19.42 -21.74
N LEU A 144 12.51 -18.46 -22.15
CA LEU A 144 13.20 -17.56 -21.21
C LEU A 144 12.24 -16.60 -20.52
N ASN A 145 11.28 -16.03 -21.25
CA ASN A 145 10.23 -15.17 -20.67
C ASN A 145 9.36 -15.98 -19.70
N ALA A 146 8.94 -17.18 -20.09
CA ALA A 146 8.15 -18.06 -19.22
C ALA A 146 8.93 -18.45 -17.95
N LEU A 147 10.25 -18.68 -18.04
CA LEU A 147 11.11 -18.91 -16.88
C LEU A 147 11.15 -17.69 -15.95
N GLN A 148 11.23 -16.48 -16.51
CA GLN A 148 11.20 -15.23 -15.75
C GLN A 148 9.85 -15.04 -15.04
N ASP A 149 8.74 -15.34 -15.71
CA ASP A 149 7.40 -15.26 -15.12
C ASP A 149 7.21 -16.27 -13.97
N ARG A 150 7.68 -17.51 -14.15
CA ARG A 150 7.64 -18.52 -13.08
C ARG A 150 8.55 -18.16 -11.92
N GLN A 151 9.72 -17.57 -12.20
CA GLN A 151 10.60 -17.04 -11.16
C GLN A 151 9.90 -15.93 -10.37
N ALA A 152 9.18 -15.02 -11.04
CA ALA A 152 8.41 -13.98 -10.37
C ALA A 152 7.33 -14.56 -9.43
N ILE A 153 6.66 -15.65 -9.79
CA ILE A 153 5.70 -16.36 -8.92
C ILE A 153 6.40 -16.94 -7.66
N LEU A 154 7.61 -17.48 -7.81
CA LEU A 154 8.37 -18.00 -6.68
C LEU A 154 8.84 -16.88 -5.75
N ASP A 155 9.27 -15.76 -6.33
CA ASP A 155 9.76 -14.57 -5.64
C ASP A 155 8.64 -13.78 -4.94
N GLN A 156 7.37 -14.02 -5.29
CA GLN A 156 6.25 -13.45 -4.56
C GLN A 156 6.29 -13.87 -3.09
N GLN A 157 6.21 -12.88 -2.21
CA GLN A 157 6.08 -13.07 -0.78
C GLN A 157 4.77 -12.47 -0.29
N ALA A 158 4.27 -12.97 0.84
CA ALA A 158 3.12 -12.39 1.51
C ALA A 158 3.32 -10.88 1.68
N PRO A 159 2.30 -10.04 1.40
CA PRO A 159 2.42 -8.58 1.55
C PRO A 159 2.93 -8.17 2.94
N ALA A 160 2.53 -8.92 3.97
CA ALA A 160 2.95 -8.75 5.34
C ALA A 160 4.48 -8.90 5.55
N MET A 161 5.20 -9.61 4.68
CA MET A 161 6.67 -9.76 4.75
C MET A 161 7.42 -8.55 4.19
N LYS A 162 6.79 -7.75 3.31
CA LYS A 162 7.45 -6.58 2.68
C LYS A 162 7.72 -5.45 3.67
N GLN A 163 6.97 -5.40 4.77
CA GLN A 163 7.17 -4.46 5.85
C GLN A 163 7.74 -5.23 7.05
N PRO A 164 9.06 -5.17 7.31
CA PRO A 164 9.61 -5.77 8.52
C PRO A 164 8.96 -5.07 9.73
N LEU A 165 8.51 -5.86 10.71
CA LEU A 165 8.04 -5.25 11.95
C LEU A 165 9.24 -4.59 12.62
N PRO A 166 9.12 -3.33 13.05
CA PRO A 166 10.11 -2.73 13.92
C PRO A 166 10.33 -3.60 15.17
N ASP A 167 11.51 -3.48 15.76
CA ASP A 167 11.86 -4.23 16.95
C ASP A 167 10.84 -4.00 18.08
N ARG A 168 10.60 -5.03 18.89
CA ARG A 168 9.60 -5.05 19.96
C ARG A 168 9.78 -3.86 20.89
N GLU A 169 11.01 -3.60 21.30
CA GLU A 169 11.29 -2.48 22.22
C GLU A 169 11.02 -1.13 21.59
N VAL A 170 11.27 -0.98 20.28
CA VAL A 170 11.00 0.27 19.54
C VAL A 170 9.50 0.55 19.48
N ILE A 171 8.67 -0.48 19.24
CA ILE A 171 7.21 -0.32 19.21
C ILE A 171 6.67 -0.01 20.59
N LEU A 172 7.10 -0.76 21.61
CA LEU A 172 6.64 -0.53 22.98
C LEU A 172 7.06 0.84 23.50
N THR A 173 8.28 1.30 23.21
CA THR A 173 8.73 2.65 23.58
C THR A 173 7.92 3.73 22.86
N GLN A 174 7.62 3.55 21.58
CA GLN A 174 6.73 4.45 20.85
C GLN A 174 5.33 4.49 21.44
N TRP A 175 4.71 3.34 21.72
CA TRP A 175 3.41 3.27 22.38
C TRP A 175 3.42 3.95 23.74
N ARG A 176 4.42 3.71 24.58
CA ARG A 176 4.56 4.41 25.87
C ARG A 176 4.62 5.92 25.70
N LYS A 177 5.38 6.41 24.70
CA LYS A 177 5.52 7.84 24.40
C LYS A 177 4.16 8.45 24.02
N ASP A 178 3.41 7.77 23.16
CA ASP A 178 2.12 8.25 22.66
C ASP A 178 1.00 8.14 23.71
N LEU A 179 1.14 7.25 24.71
CA LEU A 179 0.20 7.11 25.82
C LEU A 179 0.34 8.17 26.91
N ARG A 180 1.52 8.77 27.08
CA ARG A 180 1.79 9.80 28.10
C ARG A 180 0.73 10.91 28.21
N PRO A 181 0.25 11.56 27.11
CA PRO A 181 -0.75 12.62 27.22
C PRO A 181 -2.08 12.13 27.81
N TYR A 182 -2.49 10.90 27.48
CA TYR A 182 -3.72 10.30 28.00
C TYR A 182 -3.59 9.98 29.49
N GLU A 183 -2.44 9.43 29.89
CA GLU A 183 -2.14 9.12 31.29
C GLU A 183 -2.10 10.37 32.17
N LYS A 184 -1.47 11.44 31.68
CA LYS A 184 -1.42 12.71 32.41
C LYS A 184 -2.82 13.27 32.64
N ARG A 185 -3.67 13.25 31.61
CA ARG A 185 -5.07 13.71 31.72
C ARG A 185 -5.88 12.84 32.68
N LEU A 186 -5.73 11.52 32.60
CA LEU A 186 -6.43 10.58 33.46
C LEU A 186 -6.02 10.76 34.93
N ARG A 187 -4.73 10.90 35.21
CA ARG A 187 -4.21 11.13 36.56
C ARG A 187 -4.75 12.43 37.15
N ASN A 188 -4.69 13.53 36.39
CA ASN A 188 -5.26 14.80 36.81
C ASN A 188 -6.76 14.65 37.14
N ALA A 189 -7.56 14.04 36.27
CA ALA A 189 -8.98 13.85 36.51
C ALA A 189 -9.26 12.97 37.74
N TYR A 190 -8.43 11.94 37.96
CA TYR A 190 -8.51 11.08 39.13
C TYR A 190 -8.22 11.84 40.43
N ASP A 191 -7.22 12.71 40.45
CA ASP A 191 -6.88 13.52 41.63
C ASP A 191 -8.01 14.49 42.00
N HIS A 192 -8.67 15.08 41.01
CA HIS A 192 -9.86 15.91 41.23
C HIS A 192 -11.01 15.09 41.80
N TYR A 193 -11.31 13.93 41.20
CA TYR A 193 -12.32 13.00 41.70
C TYR A 193 -12.05 12.55 43.14
N ARG A 194 -10.80 12.18 43.44
CA ARG A 194 -10.39 11.73 44.78
C ARG A 194 -10.53 12.83 45.82
N SER A 195 -10.19 14.06 45.45
CA SER A 195 -10.33 15.24 46.33
C SER A 195 -11.79 15.56 46.61
N ALA A 196 -12.65 15.56 45.58
CA ALA A 196 -14.09 15.78 45.71
C ALA A 196 -14.75 14.66 46.55
N LYS A 197 -14.33 13.41 46.37
CA LYS A 197 -14.81 12.27 47.16
C LYS A 197 -14.54 12.46 48.65
N LYS A 198 -13.28 12.75 49.01
CA LYS A 198 -12.88 13.00 50.40
C LYS A 198 -13.64 14.18 51.01
N ALA A 199 -13.84 15.27 50.26
CA ALA A 199 -14.58 16.43 50.72
C ALA A 199 -16.07 16.11 50.97
N SER A 200 -16.70 15.32 50.09
CA SER A 200 -18.09 14.88 50.29
C SER A 200 -18.22 13.93 51.50
N GLU A 201 -17.30 12.98 51.65
CA GLU A 201 -17.28 12.05 52.79
C GLU A 201 -17.11 12.78 54.12
N ALA A 202 -16.15 13.72 54.22
CA ALA A 202 -15.96 14.54 55.41
C ALA A 202 -17.20 15.38 55.75
N ALA A 203 -17.88 15.92 54.72
CA ALA A 203 -19.12 16.67 54.89
C ALA A 203 -20.30 15.80 55.31
N LYS A 204 -20.31 14.54 54.87
CA LYS A 204 -21.30 13.56 55.29
C LYS A 204 -21.10 13.18 56.75
N GLU A 205 -19.88 13.13 57.24
CA GLU A 205 -19.61 12.81 58.65
C GLU A 205 -19.96 13.99 59.58
N SER A 206 -19.75 15.23 59.15
CA SER A 206 -20.07 16.42 59.95
C SER A 206 -21.58 16.73 60.05
N ILE A 207 -22.13 16.75 61.26
CA ILE A 207 -23.52 17.13 61.55
C ILE A 207 -23.82 18.57 61.10
N TRP A 208 -22.89 19.50 61.36
CA TRP A 208 -23.01 20.91 61.00
C TRP A 208 -23.05 21.14 59.48
N GLN A 209 -22.30 20.35 58.72
CA GLN A 209 -22.28 20.46 57.25
C GLN A 209 -23.52 19.83 56.59
N ARG A 210 -24.16 18.88 57.26
CA ARG A 210 -25.48 18.35 56.86
C ARG A 210 -26.59 19.39 57.04
N LEU A 211 -26.63 20.04 58.20
CA LEU A 211 -27.66 21.04 58.52
C LEU A 211 -27.52 22.32 57.69
N SER A 212 -26.30 22.74 57.38
CA SER A 212 -26.05 23.94 56.55
C SER A 212 -26.29 23.73 55.05
N GLY A 213 -26.70 22.54 54.60
CA GLY A 213 -26.88 22.23 53.18
C GLY A 213 -25.58 22.10 52.37
N LYS A 214 -24.42 22.38 52.97
CA LYS A 214 -23.09 22.28 52.34
C LYS A 214 -22.80 20.85 51.84
N HIS A 215 -23.22 19.83 52.57
CA HIS A 215 -23.12 18.44 52.13
C HIS A 215 -23.82 18.21 50.79
N ARG A 216 -25.02 18.76 50.58
CA ARG A 216 -25.77 18.60 49.31
C ARG A 216 -25.07 19.29 48.14
N CYS A 217 -24.41 20.41 48.40
CA CYS A 217 -23.60 21.11 47.40
C CYS A 217 -22.34 20.30 47.03
N LEU A 218 -21.60 19.81 48.02
CA LEU A 218 -20.41 18.98 47.82
C LEU A 218 -20.73 17.64 47.16
N GLN A 219 -21.87 17.04 47.48
CA GLN A 219 -22.34 15.82 46.82
C GLN A 219 -22.62 16.05 45.33
N LYS A 220 -23.28 17.16 44.97
CA LYS A 220 -23.49 17.52 43.55
C LYS A 220 -22.16 17.75 42.82
N GLN A 221 -21.18 18.39 43.49
CA GLN A 221 -19.84 18.56 42.93
C GLN A 221 -19.11 17.23 42.76
N PHE A 222 -19.25 16.32 43.71
CA PHE A 222 -18.73 14.96 43.60
C PHE A 222 -19.37 14.19 42.43
N ASP A 223 -20.68 14.23 42.29
CA ASP A 223 -21.40 13.55 41.20
C ASP A 223 -20.98 14.10 39.83
N GLN A 224 -20.80 15.42 39.71
CA GLN A 224 -20.30 16.05 38.48
C GLN A 224 -18.84 15.64 38.17
N THR A 225 -17.95 15.72 39.16
CA THR A 225 -16.54 15.34 38.97
C THR A 225 -16.37 13.84 38.68
N ALA A 226 -17.26 12.99 39.19
CA ALA A 226 -17.30 11.57 38.83
C ALA A 226 -17.67 11.35 37.36
N LEU A 227 -18.66 12.09 36.84
CA LEU A 227 -19.01 12.05 35.42
C LEU A 227 -17.89 12.57 34.52
N ASP A 228 -17.25 13.68 34.91
CA ASP A 228 -16.10 14.24 34.19
C ASP A 228 -14.93 13.24 34.18
N PHE A 229 -14.66 12.57 35.30
CA PHE A 229 -13.65 11.50 35.38
C PHE A 229 -13.97 10.35 34.43
N TRP A 230 -15.23 9.91 34.35
CA TRP A 230 -15.62 8.83 33.43
C TRP A 230 -15.50 9.23 31.96
N GLU A 231 -15.75 10.48 31.61
CA GLU A 231 -15.54 10.98 30.24
C GLU A 231 -14.06 11.04 29.89
N VAL A 232 -13.20 11.46 30.82
CA VAL A 232 -11.74 11.41 30.65
C VAL A 232 -11.26 9.96 30.54
N LEU A 233 -11.84 9.05 31.31
CA LEU A 233 -11.52 7.64 31.24
C LEU A 233 -11.90 7.03 29.88
N ARG A 234 -13.08 7.35 29.36
CA ARG A 234 -13.48 6.98 27.99
C ARG A 234 -12.43 7.46 26.99
N PHE A 235 -12.03 8.73 27.08
CA PHE A 235 -11.03 9.33 26.21
C PHE A 235 -9.68 8.59 26.28
N ALA A 236 -9.22 8.26 27.49
CA ALA A 236 -7.97 7.54 27.71
C ALA A 236 -8.00 6.10 27.15
N ILE A 237 -9.09 5.35 27.37
CA ILE A 237 -9.27 4.00 26.81
C ILE A 237 -9.28 4.04 25.28
N GLN A 238 -10.03 4.98 24.69
CA GLN A 238 -10.03 5.13 23.23
C GLN A 238 -8.64 5.51 22.69
N GLY A 239 -7.89 6.35 23.41
CA GLY A 239 -6.50 6.68 23.11
C GLY A 239 -5.59 5.45 23.16
N LEU A 240 -5.74 4.60 24.18
CA LEU A 240 -5.00 3.34 24.30
C LEU A 240 -5.21 2.42 23.10
N LEU A 241 -6.47 2.21 22.72
CA LEU A 241 -6.84 1.39 21.58
C LEU A 241 -6.35 1.98 20.26
N PHE A 242 -6.36 3.31 20.12
CA PHE A 242 -5.86 4.00 18.94
C PHE A 242 -4.34 3.89 18.80
N VAL A 243 -3.57 4.11 19.88
CA VAL A 243 -2.10 4.01 19.86
C VAL A 243 -1.63 2.61 19.48
N VAL A 244 -2.31 1.58 20.01
CA VAL A 244 -1.99 0.18 19.69
C VAL A 244 -2.51 -0.22 18.29
N GLY A 245 -3.36 0.59 17.66
CA GLY A 245 -3.92 0.29 16.33
C GLY A 245 -5.10 -0.69 16.35
N LEU A 246 -5.69 -0.96 17.51
CA LEU A 246 -6.96 -1.69 17.65
C LEU A 246 -8.17 -0.82 17.26
N ARG A 247 -7.96 0.49 17.15
CA ARG A 247 -8.95 1.46 16.67
C ARG A 247 -8.31 2.31 15.57
N SER A 248 -9.00 2.45 14.44
CA SER A 248 -8.56 3.28 13.31
C SER A 248 -8.81 4.77 13.50
N LEU A 249 -9.83 5.13 14.28
CA LEU A 249 -10.23 6.50 14.54
C LEU A 249 -9.59 7.04 15.82
N PRO A 250 -9.14 8.30 15.84
CA PRO A 250 -8.67 8.94 17.06
C PRO A 250 -9.76 8.95 18.15
N PRO A 251 -9.38 9.15 19.42
CA PRO A 251 -10.32 9.27 20.51
C PRO A 251 -11.22 10.50 20.31
N ASP A 252 -12.52 10.34 20.54
CA ASP A 252 -13.46 11.46 20.41
C ASP A 252 -13.13 12.49 21.49
N PRO A 253 -13.11 13.80 21.18
CA PRO A 253 -12.72 14.84 22.12
C PRO A 253 -13.57 14.79 23.40
N ILE A 254 -12.95 15.15 24.52
CA ILE A 254 -13.61 15.24 25.82
C ILE A 254 -14.73 16.28 25.70
N ARG A 255 -15.95 15.90 26.07
CA ARG A 255 -17.08 16.80 26.05
C ARG A 255 -16.93 17.86 27.15
N PRO A 256 -17.14 19.15 26.84
CA PRO A 256 -17.05 20.21 27.84
C PRO A 256 -18.19 20.16 28.86
N ILE A 257 -19.31 19.51 28.54
CA ILE A 257 -20.47 19.39 29.42
C ILE A 257 -20.89 17.92 29.47
N VAL A 258 -20.72 17.28 30.63
CA VAL A 258 -21.16 15.91 30.88
C VAL A 258 -22.39 15.95 31.79
N THR A 259 -23.56 15.68 31.21
CA THR A 259 -24.83 15.56 31.94
C THR A 259 -25.08 14.12 32.40
N GLU A 260 -25.93 13.94 33.42
CA GLU A 260 -26.37 12.62 33.92
C GLU A 260 -26.93 11.70 32.83
N ARG A 261 -27.53 12.25 31.76
CA ARG A 261 -27.99 11.46 30.60
C ARG A 261 -26.89 10.61 29.95
N ASN A 262 -25.62 10.99 30.10
CA ASN A 262 -24.48 10.26 29.56
C ASN A 262 -24.02 9.08 30.45
N ARG A 263 -24.47 9.05 31.71
CA ARG A 263 -24.09 8.05 32.71
C ARG A 263 -24.21 6.60 32.22
N PRO A 264 -25.34 6.13 31.66
CA PRO A 264 -25.45 4.74 31.22
C PRO A 264 -24.48 4.40 30.07
N ARG A 265 -24.16 5.37 29.20
CA ARG A 265 -23.17 5.17 28.12
C ARG A 265 -21.76 5.01 28.69
N LEU A 266 -21.41 5.81 29.69
CA LEU A 266 -20.10 5.77 30.35
C LEU A 266 -19.92 4.48 31.16
N GLU A 267 -20.96 4.04 31.86
CA GLU A 267 -20.95 2.77 32.61
C GLU A 267 -20.77 1.57 31.67
N ARG A 268 -21.44 1.55 30.50
CA ARG A 268 -21.22 0.51 29.47
C ARG A 268 -19.79 0.47 28.95
N ILE A 269 -19.13 1.62 28.84
CA ILE A 269 -17.74 1.68 28.39
C ILE A 269 -16.82 1.09 29.46
N LYS A 270 -17.07 1.41 30.73
CA LYS A 270 -16.33 0.83 31.85
C LYS A 270 -16.44 -0.70 31.88
N THR A 271 -17.64 -1.24 31.76
CA THR A 271 -17.84 -2.70 31.79
C THR A 271 -17.27 -3.40 30.56
N LYS A 272 -17.38 -2.78 29.38
CA LYS A 272 -16.85 -3.33 28.14
C LYS A 272 -15.32 -3.39 28.11
N TYR A 273 -14.66 -2.40 28.73
CA TYR A 273 -13.21 -2.22 28.66
C TYR A 273 -12.54 -2.31 30.05
N ASP A 274 -13.02 -3.23 30.88
CA ASP A 274 -12.54 -3.37 32.26
C ASP A 274 -11.06 -3.83 32.30
N ALA A 275 -10.64 -4.66 31.35
CA ALA A 275 -9.24 -5.08 31.25
C ALA A 275 -8.31 -3.91 30.90
N GLU A 276 -8.71 -3.05 29.97
CA GLU A 276 -8.00 -1.84 29.56
C GLU A 276 -7.99 -0.82 30.70
N PHE A 277 -9.07 -0.73 31.47
CA PHE A 277 -9.13 0.08 32.67
C PHE A 277 -8.09 -0.36 33.70
N VAL A 278 -8.06 -1.66 34.00
CA VAL A 278 -7.09 -2.25 34.95
C VAL A 278 -5.65 -2.03 34.45
N ALA A 279 -5.42 -2.11 33.14
CA ALA A 279 -4.13 -1.81 32.53
C ALA A 279 -3.75 -0.33 32.71
N LEU A 280 -4.66 0.62 32.46
CA LEU A 280 -4.39 2.05 32.63
C LEU A 280 -4.18 2.46 34.10
N ALA A 281 -4.80 1.76 35.04
CA ALA A 281 -4.69 2.05 36.46
C ALA A 281 -3.33 1.64 37.08
N ASN A 282 -2.65 0.62 36.52
CA ASN A 282 -1.41 0.10 37.06
C ASN A 282 -0.34 -0.03 35.96
N SER A 283 0.80 0.65 36.13
CA SER A 283 1.89 0.66 35.15
C SER A 283 2.42 -0.73 34.82
N GLN A 284 2.51 -1.65 35.79
CA GLN A 284 2.98 -3.02 35.55
C GLN A 284 1.97 -3.80 34.70
N LYS A 285 0.68 -3.73 35.07
CA LYS A 285 -0.39 -4.38 34.29
C LYS A 285 -0.53 -3.78 32.89
N ARG A 286 -0.22 -2.49 32.73
CA ARG A 286 -0.15 -1.83 31.43
C ARG A 286 0.92 -2.46 30.54
N GLU A 287 2.13 -2.65 31.05
CA GLU A 287 3.22 -3.27 30.28
C GLU A 287 2.88 -4.70 29.89
N GLU A 288 2.31 -5.49 30.80
CA GLU A 288 1.82 -6.83 30.49
C GLU A 288 0.75 -6.80 29.40
N TRP A 289 -0.20 -5.86 29.48
CA TRP A 289 -1.24 -5.71 28.47
C TRP A 289 -0.67 -5.30 27.11
N LEU A 290 0.22 -4.31 27.05
CA LEU A 290 0.87 -3.88 25.80
C LEU A 290 1.68 -5.02 25.17
N ASN A 291 2.41 -5.78 25.98
CA ASN A 291 3.13 -6.97 25.53
C ASN A 291 2.19 -8.00 24.92
N ARG A 292 1.06 -8.30 25.58
CA ARG A 292 0.05 -9.24 25.06
C ARG A 292 -0.53 -8.74 23.73
N GLN A 293 -0.77 -7.44 23.57
CA GLN A 293 -1.27 -6.89 22.32
C GLN A 293 -0.25 -6.98 21.19
N PHE A 294 1.02 -6.69 21.46
CA PHE A 294 2.10 -6.85 20.49
C PHE A 294 2.21 -8.31 20.01
N GLU A 295 2.19 -9.26 20.94
CA GLU A 295 2.21 -10.69 20.61
C GLU A 295 0.98 -11.11 19.80
N ALA A 296 -0.20 -10.59 20.13
CA ALA A 296 -1.42 -10.88 19.36
C ALA A 296 -1.33 -10.36 17.92
N GLN A 297 -0.79 -9.15 17.71
CA GLN A 297 -0.57 -8.58 16.38
C GLN A 297 0.46 -9.40 15.59
N ASN A 298 1.55 -9.84 16.23
CA ASN A 298 2.54 -10.69 15.59
C ASN A 298 1.96 -12.04 15.19
N ARG A 299 1.18 -12.69 16.06
CA ARG A 299 0.49 -13.94 15.74
C ARG A 299 -0.49 -13.76 14.58
N ALA A 300 -1.25 -12.67 14.56
CA ALA A 300 -2.17 -12.38 13.45
C ALA A 300 -1.40 -12.20 12.13
N ARG A 301 -0.28 -11.48 12.14
CA ARG A 301 0.59 -11.33 10.97
C ARG A 301 1.18 -12.67 10.52
N GLN A 302 1.67 -13.49 11.44
CA GLN A 302 2.21 -14.82 11.14
C GLN A 302 1.14 -15.72 10.50
N ARG A 303 -0.10 -15.68 11.02
CA ARG A 303 -1.23 -16.39 10.41
C ARG A 303 -1.51 -15.91 8.99
N GLN A 304 -1.54 -14.60 8.75
CA GLN A 304 -1.71 -14.06 7.39
C GLN A 304 -0.61 -14.51 6.43
N ILE A 305 0.65 -14.57 6.90
CA ILE A 305 1.77 -15.08 6.10
C ILE A 305 1.58 -16.57 5.80
N TYR A 306 1.21 -17.36 6.80
CA TYR A 306 0.93 -18.78 6.66
C TYR A 306 -0.21 -19.04 5.68
N ASP A 307 -1.37 -18.40 5.87
CA ASP A 307 -2.55 -18.55 5.02
C ASP A 307 -2.25 -18.11 3.57
N TRP A 308 -1.46 -17.04 3.39
CA TRP A 308 -1.03 -16.62 2.07
C TRP A 308 -0.11 -17.66 1.42
N ASN A 309 0.87 -18.19 2.17
CA ASN A 309 1.78 -19.21 1.67
C ASN A 309 1.03 -20.49 1.28
N GLU A 310 0.06 -20.92 2.09
CA GLU A 310 -0.75 -22.10 1.81
C GLU A 310 -1.60 -21.92 0.56
N LYS A 311 -2.27 -20.76 0.40
CA LYS A 311 -3.04 -20.43 -0.82
C LYS A 311 -2.19 -20.43 -2.08
N HIS A 312 -0.92 -20.01 -1.99
CA HIS A 312 -0.02 -19.92 -3.14
C HIS A 312 0.86 -21.17 -3.31
N ARG A 313 0.73 -22.17 -2.43
CA ARG A 313 1.56 -23.39 -2.43
C ARG A 313 1.46 -24.13 -3.76
N LEU A 314 0.24 -24.42 -4.21
CA LEU A 314 0.01 -25.14 -5.47
C LEU A 314 0.57 -24.38 -6.67
N ALA A 315 0.38 -23.06 -6.72
CA ALA A 315 0.92 -22.22 -7.79
C ALA A 315 2.46 -22.22 -7.81
N LYS A 316 3.10 -22.18 -6.64
CA LYS A 316 4.56 -22.26 -6.50
C LYS A 316 5.11 -23.65 -6.84
N GLU A 317 4.43 -24.72 -6.44
CA GLU A 317 4.80 -26.09 -6.82
C GLU A 317 4.67 -26.29 -8.34
N GLN A 318 3.60 -25.79 -8.95
CA GLN A 318 3.42 -25.83 -10.40
C GLN A 318 4.51 -25.01 -11.11
N ALA A 319 4.83 -23.80 -10.62
CA ALA A 319 5.91 -22.98 -11.17
C ALA A 319 7.26 -23.70 -11.11
N ARG A 320 7.57 -24.43 -10.02
CA ARG A 320 8.80 -25.25 -9.92
C ARG A 320 8.84 -26.37 -10.96
N ARG A 321 7.71 -27.07 -11.17
CA ARG A 321 7.59 -28.14 -12.19
C ARG A 321 7.80 -27.57 -13.59
N ASP A 322 7.10 -26.49 -13.92
CA ASP A 322 7.22 -25.78 -15.19
C ASP A 322 8.65 -25.31 -15.44
N MET A 323 9.31 -24.72 -14.44
CA MET A 323 10.70 -24.27 -14.57
C MET A 323 11.67 -25.41 -14.86
N SER A 324 11.49 -26.57 -14.21
CA SER A 324 12.29 -27.77 -14.50
C SER A 324 12.13 -28.22 -15.95
N LEU A 325 10.87 -28.26 -16.42
CA LEU A 325 10.53 -28.62 -17.80
C LEU A 325 11.13 -27.62 -18.80
N PHE A 326 10.97 -26.31 -18.60
CA PHE A 326 11.52 -25.30 -19.50
C PHE A 326 13.05 -25.30 -19.53
N ARG A 327 13.72 -25.50 -18.39
CA ARG A 327 15.18 -25.66 -18.34
C ARG A 327 15.64 -26.92 -19.08
N SER A 328 14.92 -28.04 -18.92
CA SER A 328 15.18 -29.28 -19.67
C SER A 328 15.06 -29.06 -21.18
N LEU A 329 14.01 -28.38 -21.63
CA LEU A 329 13.79 -28.08 -23.05
C LEU A 329 14.87 -27.15 -23.63
N LEU A 330 15.30 -26.14 -22.88
CA LEU A 330 16.39 -25.26 -23.31
C LEU A 330 17.71 -26.01 -23.50
N ASN A 331 17.99 -26.96 -22.60
CA ASN A 331 19.20 -27.78 -22.59
C ASN A 331 19.15 -28.98 -23.56
N SER A 332 17.96 -29.37 -24.02
CA SER A 332 17.80 -30.44 -25.01
C SER A 332 18.45 -30.11 -26.36
N LYS A 333 18.82 -31.14 -27.13
CA LYS A 333 19.38 -30.93 -28.48
C LYS A 333 18.32 -30.29 -29.40
N PRO A 334 18.71 -29.36 -30.29
CA PRO A 334 17.78 -28.63 -31.17
C PRO A 334 16.92 -29.51 -32.08
N PHE A 335 17.36 -30.75 -32.34
CA PHE A 335 16.69 -31.72 -33.23
C PHE A 335 15.98 -32.86 -32.48
N SER A 336 15.75 -32.73 -31.17
CA SER A 336 14.87 -33.68 -30.46
C SER A 336 13.47 -33.65 -31.09
N PRO A 337 12.82 -34.80 -31.33
CA PRO A 337 11.46 -34.84 -31.92
C PRO A 337 10.46 -33.97 -31.15
N GLU A 338 10.63 -33.84 -29.83
CA GLU A 338 9.83 -32.95 -28.98
C GLU A 338 10.05 -31.47 -29.32
N ARG A 339 11.31 -31.04 -29.44
CA ARG A 339 11.68 -29.66 -29.75
C ARG A 339 11.31 -29.27 -31.17
N THR A 340 11.45 -30.17 -32.14
CA THR A 340 11.06 -29.93 -33.53
C THR A 340 9.55 -29.73 -33.69
N ASN A 341 8.72 -30.48 -32.94
CA ASN A 341 7.28 -30.29 -32.91
C ASN A 341 6.88 -28.96 -32.26
N LEU A 342 7.60 -28.55 -31.21
CA LEU A 342 7.37 -27.27 -30.52
C LEU A 342 7.78 -26.06 -31.36
N THR A 343 8.89 -26.15 -32.08
CA THR A 343 9.32 -25.10 -33.02
C THR A 343 8.25 -24.89 -34.11
N LYS A 344 7.68 -25.97 -34.66
CA LYS A 344 6.57 -25.90 -35.62
C LYS A 344 5.29 -25.31 -35.02
N LEU A 345 4.94 -25.66 -33.79
CA LEU A 345 3.78 -25.06 -33.10
C LEU A 345 3.97 -23.56 -32.83
N SER A 346 5.20 -23.15 -32.49
CA SER A 346 5.53 -21.75 -32.24
C SER A 346 5.53 -20.86 -33.49
N SER A 347 5.67 -21.46 -34.68
CA SER A 347 5.55 -20.74 -35.96
C SER A 347 4.10 -20.67 -36.48
N GLN A 348 3.24 -21.61 -36.07
CA GLN A 348 1.84 -21.69 -36.50
C GLN A 348 0.87 -20.90 -35.59
N ILE A 349 1.19 -20.74 -34.30
CA ILE A 349 0.27 -20.16 -33.32
C ILE A 349 0.74 -18.76 -32.91
N PRO A 350 -0.08 -17.70 -33.11
CA PRO A 350 0.28 -16.34 -32.70
C PRO A 350 0.17 -16.09 -31.19
N LEU A 351 -0.59 -16.90 -30.43
CA LEU A 351 -0.75 -16.75 -28.99
C LEU A 351 0.28 -17.57 -28.18
N GLU A 352 1.15 -16.86 -27.46
CA GLU A 352 2.22 -17.41 -26.61
C GLU A 352 1.69 -18.35 -25.51
N ASN A 353 0.48 -18.10 -25.01
CA ASN A 353 -0.15 -18.89 -23.95
C ASN A 353 -0.57 -20.30 -24.41
N GLU A 354 -0.96 -20.47 -25.67
CA GLU A 354 -1.38 -21.79 -26.18
C GLU A 354 -0.18 -22.73 -26.37
N VAL A 355 0.97 -22.18 -26.78
CA VAL A 355 2.23 -22.91 -26.91
C VAL A 355 2.73 -23.37 -25.53
N LEU A 356 2.64 -22.51 -24.51
CA LEU A 356 3.00 -22.85 -23.13
C LEU A 356 2.00 -23.83 -22.48
N GLN A 357 0.71 -23.76 -22.82
CA GLN A 357 -0.30 -24.71 -22.34
C GLN A 357 -0.16 -26.08 -23.01
N ALA A 358 0.26 -26.13 -24.28
CA ALA A 358 0.59 -27.37 -24.97
C ALA A 358 1.80 -28.10 -24.34
N LEU A 359 2.75 -27.33 -23.78
CA LEU A 359 3.91 -27.86 -23.04
C LEU A 359 3.56 -28.48 -21.68
N GLN A 360 2.45 -28.04 -21.07
CA GLN A 360 1.98 -28.54 -19.78
C GLN A 360 1.11 -29.79 -19.89
N LYS A 361 0.61 -30.14 -21.09
CA LYS A 361 -0.13 -31.38 -21.32
C LYS A 361 0.86 -32.54 -21.34
N PRO A 362 0.60 -33.65 -20.60
CA PRO A 362 1.47 -34.82 -20.68
C PRO A 362 1.51 -35.30 -22.12
N ILE A 363 2.71 -35.31 -22.71
CA ILE A 363 2.95 -35.90 -24.02
C ILE A 363 2.56 -37.37 -23.86
N ARG A 364 1.37 -37.75 -24.37
CA ARG A 364 0.96 -39.14 -24.44
C ARG A 364 2.07 -39.86 -25.19
N SER A 365 2.84 -40.67 -24.47
CA SER A 365 3.87 -41.51 -25.06
C SER A 365 3.16 -42.36 -26.12
N ARG A 366 3.52 -42.11 -27.39
CA ARG A 366 3.06 -42.91 -28.52
C ARG A 366 3.87 -44.21 -28.45
N SER A 367 3.43 -45.15 -27.62
CA SER A 367 3.96 -46.51 -27.66
C SER A 367 3.62 -47.08 -29.04
N LYS A 368 4.65 -47.31 -29.85
CA LYS A 368 4.54 -48.21 -31.00
C LYS A 368 4.42 -49.64 -30.45
N PRO A 369 3.48 -50.47 -30.94
CA PRO A 369 3.48 -51.88 -30.59
C PRO A 369 4.56 -52.58 -31.43
N PRO A 370 5.38 -53.48 -30.85
CA PRO A 370 6.03 -54.50 -31.64
C PRO A 370 5.24 -55.80 -31.55
N PHE A 371 5.07 -56.38 -32.73
CA PHE A 371 4.55 -57.70 -33.04
C PHE A 371 5.21 -58.84 -32.23
N GLY A 372 4.36 -59.75 -31.77
CA GLY A 372 4.48 -61.21 -31.80
C GLY A 372 5.82 -61.90 -31.50
N ARG A 373 5.81 -62.71 -30.42
CA ARG A 373 6.32 -64.08 -30.46
C ARG A 373 5.42 -64.99 -29.61
N LEU A 374 4.87 -66.00 -30.27
CA LEU A 374 4.28 -67.20 -29.69
C LEU A 374 5.31 -67.90 -28.78
N ASN A 375 4.87 -68.38 -27.63
CA ASN A 375 5.18 -69.72 -27.14
C ASN A 375 4.15 -70.15 -26.08
N ASN A 376 3.56 -71.31 -26.33
CA ASN A 376 2.64 -72.06 -25.49
C ASN A 376 3.33 -72.67 -24.26
N VAL A 377 2.48 -73.18 -23.35
CA VAL A 377 2.62 -74.26 -22.33
C VAL A 377 2.17 -73.69 -20.97
N ALA A 378 0.90 -73.82 -20.58
CA ALA A 378 0.12 -74.99 -20.12
C ALA A 378 0.21 -75.23 -18.60
N PHE A 379 -0.94 -75.71 -18.08
CA PHE A 379 -1.30 -76.05 -16.68
C PHE A 379 -1.55 -74.86 -15.73
N GLY A 380 -2.58 -74.84 -14.90
CA GLY A 380 -3.76 -75.69 -14.70
C GLY A 380 -4.53 -75.10 -13.52
N GLY A 381 -5.85 -74.93 -13.63
CA GLY A 381 -6.80 -75.49 -12.65
C GLY A 381 -6.98 -74.65 -11.37
N VAL A 382 -8.07 -74.63 -10.62
CA VAL A 382 -9.43 -75.18 -10.68
C VAL A 382 -10.20 -74.36 -9.61
N ASN A 383 -11.43 -73.94 -9.95
CA ASN A 383 -12.65 -73.75 -9.14
C ASN A 383 -12.67 -73.14 -7.71
N GLY A 384 -13.75 -72.37 -7.49
CA GLY A 384 -14.49 -72.25 -6.22
C GLY A 384 -15.01 -70.82 -5.98
N LEU A 385 -16.24 -70.43 -6.36
CA LEU A 385 -17.50 -70.56 -5.57
C LEU A 385 -17.27 -70.20 -4.09
N SER A 386 -17.91 -69.23 -3.44
CA SER A 386 -19.33 -68.92 -3.25
C SER A 386 -19.34 -67.69 -2.31
N ALA A 387 -19.96 -66.55 -2.62
CA ALA A 387 -21.36 -66.21 -2.34
C ALA A 387 -21.78 -66.18 -0.84
N PHE A 388 -22.29 -64.98 -0.43
CA PHE A 388 -23.34 -64.70 0.58
C PHE A 388 -23.01 -65.07 2.05
N ASN A 389 -23.43 -64.41 3.13
CA ASN A 389 -24.50 -63.44 3.48
C ASN A 389 -24.17 -62.91 4.92
N VAL A 390 -24.40 -61.64 5.26
CA VAL A 390 -25.57 -61.08 6.01
C VAL A 390 -25.61 -61.38 7.52
N VAL A 391 -26.21 -60.42 8.25
CA VAL A 391 -26.64 -60.35 9.67
C VAL A 391 -25.63 -59.59 10.55
N ASP A 392 -25.85 -58.30 10.85
CA ASP A 392 -26.83 -57.69 11.79
C ASP A 392 -26.53 -57.94 13.27
N GLY A 393 -26.77 -56.90 14.09
CA GLY A 393 -26.82 -56.97 15.55
C GLY A 393 -25.89 -55.93 16.19
N GLU A 394 -26.29 -54.67 16.32
CA GLU A 394 -27.03 -54.11 17.47
C GLU A 394 -26.28 -54.08 18.81
N SER A 395 -26.22 -52.84 19.32
CA SER A 395 -26.44 -52.44 20.71
C SER A 395 -25.32 -52.57 21.73
N GLY A 396 -24.97 -51.39 22.28
CA GLY A 396 -24.10 -51.13 23.42
C GLY A 396 -23.87 -49.63 23.55
#